data_AF-A0A0V8M5G1-F1
#
_entry.id   AF-A0A0V8M5G1-F1
#
_cell.length_a   1.000
_cell.length_b   1.000
_cell.length_c   1.000
_cell.angle_alpha   90.00
_cell.angle_beta   90.00
_cell.angle_gamma   90.00
#
_symmetry.space_group_name_H-M   'P 1'
#
loop_
_entity.id
_entity.type
_entity.pdbx_description
1 polymer ?
#
loop_
_entity_poly.entity_id
_entity_poly.type
_entity_poly.pdbx_seq_one_letter_code
_entity_poly.pdbx_strand_id
1 'polypeptide(L)'
;MKIDVFQTQDKGTPADNIENARQAICRSQADFFILPEFFSIPTGDFRKDYSLEECYLQTSVPAQAMLRQASRIFGGYLIGGSVLEKADNVYYNTCYVYQNGQTVASYRKINITQEEIDLEITPGTETAVFETPFGRAGLIICADVINRETVTKVASKCDIIFLPVSGTNPDHPPVKGHPLSVKIADLFKITVVKVARINVFGGKPLFSSSAVVMPGRLVWEAGEKEELATVII
;
A
#
# COMPACT_ATOMS: atom_id res chain seq x y z
N MET A 1 -7.18 -18.71 3.37
CA MET A 1 -7.08 -17.32 3.86
C MET A 1 -7.82 -16.41 2.88
N LYS A 2 -8.59 -15.42 3.36
CA LYS A 2 -9.30 -14.43 2.55
C LYS A 2 -8.58 -13.08 2.63
N ILE A 3 -8.33 -12.45 1.49
CA ILE A 3 -7.67 -11.15 1.41
C ILE A 3 -8.54 -10.21 0.61
N ASP A 4 -8.95 -9.10 1.23
CA ASP A 4 -9.61 -8.01 0.53
C ASP A 4 -8.56 -7.04 -0.01
N VAL A 5 -8.53 -6.96 -1.34
CA VAL A 5 -7.66 -6.06 -2.10
C VAL A 5 -8.49 -4.88 -2.59
N PHE A 6 -8.17 -3.67 -2.12
CA PHE A 6 -8.90 -2.48 -2.51
C PHE A 6 -8.08 -1.59 -3.46
N GLN A 7 -8.33 -1.75 -4.76
CA GLN A 7 -7.83 -0.82 -5.77
C GLN A 7 -8.69 0.44 -5.73
N THR A 8 -8.12 1.56 -5.29
CA THR A 8 -8.89 2.80 -5.11
C THR A 8 -8.65 3.80 -6.22
N GLN A 9 -9.69 4.53 -6.61
CA GLN A 9 -9.56 5.75 -7.40
C GLN A 9 -9.48 6.96 -6.46
N ASP A 10 -8.63 7.93 -6.79
CA ASP A 10 -8.58 9.20 -6.05
C ASP A 10 -9.93 9.93 -6.10
N LYS A 11 -10.43 10.32 -4.92
CA LYS A 11 -11.69 11.05 -4.74
C LYS A 11 -11.51 12.57 -4.72
N GLY A 12 -10.27 13.04 -4.80
CA GLY A 12 -9.92 14.45 -4.94
C GLY A 12 -9.77 15.23 -3.65
N THR A 13 -10.24 14.71 -2.52
CA THR A 13 -9.98 15.29 -1.20
C THR A 13 -9.47 14.24 -0.21
N PRO A 14 -8.69 14.64 0.83
CA PRO A 14 -8.28 13.71 1.87
C PRO A 14 -9.47 13.06 2.57
N ALA A 15 -10.50 13.85 2.89
CA ALA A 15 -11.70 13.38 3.58
C ALA A 15 -12.45 12.31 2.78
N ASP A 16 -12.65 12.53 1.47
CA ASP A 16 -13.36 11.58 0.62
C ASP A 16 -12.55 10.30 0.39
N ASN A 17 -11.23 10.40 0.25
CA ASN A 17 -10.34 9.25 0.16
C ASN A 17 -10.39 8.41 1.45
N ILE A 18 -10.35 9.06 2.61
CA ILE A 18 -10.43 8.40 3.93
C ILE A 18 -11.80 7.75 4.14
N GLU A 19 -12.89 8.43 3.79
CA GLU A 19 -14.24 7.89 3.92
C GLU A 19 -14.48 6.71 2.97
N ASN A 20 -13.99 6.77 1.74
CA ASN A 20 -14.04 5.67 0.79
C ASN A 20 -13.34 4.42 1.35
N ALA A 21 -12.13 4.58 1.89
CA ALA A 21 -11.41 3.50 2.55
C ALA A 21 -12.19 2.95 3.77
N ARG A 22 -12.72 3.84 4.62
CA ARG A 22 -13.49 3.45 5.81
C ARG A 22 -14.70 2.59 5.45
N GLN A 23 -15.47 2.98 4.44
CA GLN A 23 -16.65 2.24 4.01
C GLN A 23 -16.30 0.83 3.49
N ALA A 24 -15.21 0.70 2.75
CA ALA A 24 -14.73 -0.60 2.27
C ALA A 24 -14.25 -1.49 3.43
N ILE A 25 -13.41 -0.97 4.32
CA ILE A 25 -12.87 -1.71 5.47
C ILE A 25 -13.99 -2.23 6.37
N CYS A 26 -14.94 -1.36 6.75
CA CYS A 26 -16.00 -1.73 7.70
C CYS A 26 -17.01 -2.75 7.15
N ARG A 27 -17.00 -3.03 5.84
CA ARG A 27 -17.84 -4.07 5.22
C ARG A 27 -17.10 -5.40 5.02
N SER A 28 -15.78 -5.39 5.22
CA SER A 28 -14.94 -6.56 5.01
C SER A 28 -15.16 -7.61 6.11
N GLN A 29 -15.12 -8.88 5.71
CA GLN A 29 -15.05 -10.04 6.60
C GLN A 29 -13.85 -10.94 6.26
N ALA A 30 -12.85 -10.36 5.59
CA ALA A 30 -11.62 -11.06 5.21
C ALA A 30 -10.65 -11.22 6.39
N ASP A 31 -9.62 -12.02 6.22
CA ASP A 31 -8.55 -12.18 7.20
C ASP A 31 -7.56 -11.01 7.14
N PHE A 32 -7.35 -10.50 5.92
CA PHE A 32 -6.53 -9.32 5.63
C PHE A 32 -7.30 -8.32 4.77
N PHE A 33 -7.04 -7.03 4.99
CA PHE A 33 -7.47 -5.95 4.11
C PHE A 33 -6.26 -5.09 3.77
N ILE A 34 -6.12 -4.66 2.52
CA ILE A 34 -4.98 -3.82 2.11
C ILE A 34 -5.41 -2.62 1.25
N LEU A 35 -4.83 -1.46 1.58
CA LEU A 35 -4.95 -0.19 0.85
C LEU A 35 -3.68 0.12 0.02
N PRO A 36 -3.76 1.05 -0.97
CA PRO A 36 -2.61 1.54 -1.71
C PRO A 36 -1.67 2.46 -0.92
N GLU A 37 -0.48 2.72 -1.48
CA GLU A 37 0.46 3.73 -0.99
C GLU A 37 -0.18 5.13 -1.04
N PHE A 38 0.03 5.92 0.01
CA PHE A 38 -0.49 7.29 0.15
C PHE A 38 -1.99 7.45 -0.18
N PHE A 39 -2.82 6.45 0.14
CA PHE A 39 -4.23 6.40 -0.26
C PHE A 39 -5.06 7.64 0.13
N SER A 40 -4.67 8.33 1.20
CA SER A 40 -5.36 9.52 1.73
C SER A 40 -4.92 10.84 1.12
N ILE A 41 -3.77 10.88 0.42
CA ILE A 41 -3.23 12.10 -0.17
C ILE A 41 -3.83 12.27 -1.57
N PRO A 42 -4.45 13.40 -1.94
CA PRO A 42 -4.83 13.67 -3.32
C PRO A 42 -3.61 13.74 -4.26
N THR A 43 -3.70 13.10 -5.41
CA THR A 43 -2.64 12.92 -6.40
C THR A 43 -3.17 13.15 -7.82
N GLY A 44 -2.26 13.16 -8.81
CA GLY A 44 -2.66 13.36 -10.19
C GLY A 44 -3.28 14.73 -10.42
N ASP A 45 -4.40 14.76 -11.14
CA ASP A 45 -5.17 15.97 -11.42
C ASP A 45 -5.76 16.64 -10.16
N PHE A 46 -5.77 15.94 -9.01
CA PHE A 46 -6.18 16.49 -7.72
C PHE A 46 -5.01 16.89 -6.82
N ARG A 47 -3.76 16.80 -7.32
CA ARG A 47 -2.57 17.21 -6.57
C ARG A 47 -2.73 18.66 -6.11
N LYS A 48 -2.30 18.91 -4.88
CA LYS A 48 -2.27 20.24 -4.27
C LYS A 48 -0.86 20.56 -3.82
N ASP A 49 -0.54 21.84 -3.80
CA ASP A 49 0.70 22.34 -3.23
C ASP A 49 0.55 22.43 -1.71
N TYR A 50 1.08 21.43 -1.02
CA TYR A 50 1.14 21.37 0.43
C TYR A 50 2.59 21.43 0.89
N SER A 51 2.84 22.10 2.01
CA SER A 51 3.99 21.73 2.83
C SER A 51 3.82 20.31 3.38
N LEU A 52 4.92 19.64 3.73
CA LEU A 52 4.84 18.30 4.37
C LEU A 52 4.01 18.34 5.67
N GLU A 53 4.10 19.44 6.42
CA GLU A 53 3.32 19.62 7.65
C GLU A 53 1.81 19.66 7.36
N GLU A 54 1.39 20.48 6.40
CA GLU A 54 -0.02 20.59 6.02
C GLU A 54 -0.53 19.27 5.46
N CYS A 55 0.27 18.60 4.62
CA CYS A 55 -0.05 17.28 4.09
C CYS A 55 -0.24 16.28 5.24
N TYR A 56 0.71 16.21 6.18
CA TYR A 56 0.64 15.33 7.35
C TYR A 56 -0.62 15.56 8.18
N LEU A 57 -0.92 16.81 8.53
CA LEU A 57 -2.08 17.18 9.35
C LEU A 57 -3.42 16.94 8.64
N GLN A 58 -3.51 17.22 7.34
CA GLN A 58 -4.76 17.09 6.59
C GLN A 58 -5.05 15.65 6.10
N THR A 59 -4.01 14.83 5.94
CA THR A 59 -4.14 13.47 5.37
C THR A 59 -3.85 12.40 6.41
N SER A 60 -2.64 12.42 6.96
CA SER A 60 -2.07 11.28 7.67
C SER A 60 -2.60 11.15 9.09
N VAL A 61 -2.78 12.27 9.79
CA VAL A 61 -3.42 12.29 11.12
C VAL A 61 -4.86 11.74 11.08
N PRO A 62 -5.78 12.27 10.24
CA PRO A 62 -7.14 11.72 10.17
C PRO A 62 -7.18 10.30 9.59
N ALA A 63 -6.31 9.96 8.64
CA ALA A 63 -6.24 8.61 8.09
C ALA A 63 -5.85 7.58 9.17
N GLN A 64 -4.80 7.85 9.96
CA GLN A 64 -4.38 6.93 11.03
C GLN A 64 -5.46 6.78 12.12
N ALA A 65 -6.14 7.87 12.48
CA ALA A 65 -7.26 7.82 13.43
C ALA A 65 -8.40 6.93 12.89
N MET A 66 -8.76 7.10 11.61
CA MET A 66 -9.76 6.28 10.93
C MET A 66 -9.34 4.81 10.86
N LEU A 67 -8.13 4.50 10.41
CA LEU A 67 -7.63 3.13 10.28
C LEU A 67 -7.66 2.39 11.62
N ARG A 68 -7.28 3.07 12.71
CA ARG A 68 -7.36 2.52 14.07
C ARG A 68 -8.79 2.18 14.45
N GLN A 69 -9.76 3.06 14.19
CA GLN A 69 -11.17 2.80 14.49
C GLN A 69 -11.75 1.69 13.60
N ALA A 70 -11.52 1.76 12.30
CA ALA A 70 -12.02 0.79 11.32
C ALA A 70 -11.46 -0.62 11.58
N SER A 71 -10.20 -0.75 12.00
CA SER A 71 -9.61 -2.05 12.34
C SER A 71 -10.29 -2.76 13.53
N ARG A 72 -10.97 -2.04 14.42
CA ARG A 72 -11.79 -2.65 15.49
C ARG A 72 -13.07 -3.28 14.96
N ILE A 73 -13.66 -2.68 13.93
CA ILE A 73 -14.87 -3.16 13.28
C ILE A 73 -14.53 -4.35 12.38
N PHE A 74 -13.44 -4.23 11.62
CA PHE A 74 -12.96 -5.26 10.70
C PHE A 74 -12.46 -6.53 11.42
N GLY A 75 -11.72 -6.39 12.52
CA GLY A 75 -11.21 -7.51 13.32
C GLY A 75 -10.04 -8.31 12.73
N GLY A 76 -9.80 -8.24 11.42
CA GLY A 76 -8.65 -8.83 10.74
C GLY A 76 -7.39 -7.95 10.76
N TYR A 77 -6.39 -8.33 9.95
CA TYR A 77 -5.16 -7.56 9.76
C TYR A 77 -5.35 -6.50 8.67
N LEU A 78 -5.44 -5.24 9.08
CA LEU A 78 -5.56 -4.10 8.18
C LEU A 78 -4.18 -3.56 7.81
N ILE A 79 -3.73 -3.86 6.60
CA ILE A 79 -2.56 -3.24 5.98
C ILE A 79 -2.98 -1.85 5.49
N GLY A 80 -2.62 -0.81 6.24
CA GLY A 80 -3.12 0.55 6.06
C GLY A 80 -2.64 1.28 4.80
N GLY A 81 -2.05 0.57 3.84
CA GLY A 81 -1.39 1.18 2.70
C GLY A 81 -0.14 1.91 3.15
N SER A 82 0.01 3.18 2.79
CA SER A 82 0.97 4.04 3.48
C SER A 82 0.46 5.47 3.70
N VAL A 83 1.09 6.16 4.62
CA VAL A 83 0.82 7.56 4.99
C VAL A 83 2.14 8.28 5.22
N LEU A 84 2.10 9.61 5.26
CA LEU A 84 3.23 10.41 5.70
C LEU A 84 3.34 10.29 7.23
N GLU A 85 4.45 9.77 7.73
CA GLU A 85 4.77 9.75 9.15
C GLU A 85 5.66 10.95 9.46
N LYS A 86 5.43 11.61 10.59
CA LYS A 86 6.34 12.62 11.15
C LYS A 86 6.97 12.07 12.43
N ALA A 87 8.30 12.04 12.49
CA ALA A 87 9.06 11.66 13.68
C ALA A 87 10.33 12.51 13.75
N ASP A 88 10.66 13.05 14.94
CA ASP A 88 11.85 13.88 15.16
C ASP A 88 12.05 15.02 14.14
N ASN A 89 10.94 15.65 13.73
CA ASN A 89 10.87 16.70 12.70
C ASN A 89 11.27 16.29 11.26
N VAL A 90 11.41 15.00 10.99
CA VAL A 90 11.56 14.47 9.62
C VAL A 90 10.35 13.64 9.23
N TYR A 91 10.21 13.40 7.94
CA TYR A 91 9.06 12.71 7.36
C TYR A 91 9.45 11.38 6.72
N TYR A 92 8.56 10.39 6.81
CA TYR A 92 8.74 9.07 6.22
C TYR A 92 7.49 8.64 5.44
N ASN A 93 7.68 7.81 4.42
CA ASN A 93 6.58 7.05 3.81
C ASN A 93 6.41 5.74 4.58
N THR A 94 5.33 5.65 5.37
CA THR A 94 5.16 4.56 6.36
C THR A 94 3.88 3.78 6.14
N CYS A 95 4.02 2.47 6.01
CA CYS A 95 2.94 1.51 6.08
C CYS A 95 2.73 1.07 7.52
N TYR A 96 1.51 1.19 8.04
CA TYR A 96 1.13 0.68 9.35
C TYR A 96 0.17 -0.50 9.19
N VAL A 97 0.34 -1.52 10.03
CA VAL A 97 -0.59 -2.65 10.14
C VAL A 97 -1.36 -2.53 11.43
N TYR A 98 -2.69 -2.61 11.33
CA TYR A 98 -3.59 -2.53 12.46
C TYR A 98 -4.34 -3.85 12.68
N GLN A 99 -4.55 -4.19 13.94
CA GLN A 99 -5.43 -5.28 14.35
C GLN A 99 -6.16 -4.85 15.62
N ASN A 100 -7.49 -4.93 15.65
CA ASN A 100 -8.32 -4.59 16.80
C ASN A 100 -8.02 -3.19 17.41
N GLY A 101 -7.67 -2.21 16.57
CA GLY A 101 -7.34 -0.84 17.00
C GLY A 101 -5.94 -0.66 17.55
N GLN A 102 -5.07 -1.67 17.49
CA GLN A 102 -3.67 -1.59 17.84
C GLN A 102 -2.80 -1.63 16.60
N THR A 103 -1.67 -0.93 16.63
CA THR A 103 -0.65 -1.02 15.58
C THR A 103 0.22 -2.23 15.91
N VAL A 104 0.22 -3.24 15.05
CA VAL A 104 0.95 -4.51 15.27
C VAL A 104 2.23 -4.62 14.46
N ALA A 105 2.37 -3.80 13.41
CA ALA A 105 3.61 -3.65 12.66
C ALA A 105 3.64 -2.27 11.97
N SER A 106 4.84 -1.83 11.60
CA SER A 106 5.06 -0.64 10.78
C SER A 106 6.29 -0.82 9.91
N TYR A 107 6.31 -0.19 8.75
CA TYR A 107 7.43 -0.21 7.82
C TYR A 107 7.61 1.16 7.17
N ARG A 108 8.80 1.74 7.34
CA ARG A 108 9.25 2.94 6.63
C ARG A 108 9.92 2.51 5.33
N LYS A 109 9.46 3.05 4.19
CA LYS A 109 9.99 2.74 2.86
C LYS A 109 11.49 2.98 2.82
N ILE A 110 12.26 1.95 2.43
CA ILE A 110 13.72 2.02 2.40
C ILE A 110 14.19 2.69 1.11
N ASN A 111 13.61 2.30 -0.03
CA ASN A 111 14.00 2.79 -1.35
C ASN A 111 13.05 3.91 -1.79
N ILE A 112 13.33 5.12 -1.34
CA ILE A 112 12.57 6.32 -1.71
C ILE A 112 12.85 6.72 -3.17
N THR A 113 11.82 7.26 -3.84
CA THR A 113 11.92 7.77 -5.22
C THR A 113 12.60 9.14 -5.26
N GLN A 114 12.98 9.60 -6.46
CA GLN A 114 13.50 10.96 -6.62
C GLN A 114 12.47 12.02 -6.17
N GLU A 115 11.18 11.81 -6.47
CA GLU A 115 10.10 12.70 -5.99
C GLU A 115 10.05 12.76 -4.46
N GLU A 116 10.25 11.64 -3.77
CA GLU A 116 10.28 11.61 -2.30
C GLU A 116 11.54 12.30 -1.75
N ILE A 117 12.70 12.16 -2.41
CA ILE A 117 13.94 12.87 -2.05
C ILE A 117 13.75 14.39 -2.21
N ASP A 118 13.16 14.83 -3.32
CA ASP A 118 12.92 16.25 -3.60
C ASP A 118 11.92 16.87 -2.60
N LEU A 119 11.04 16.04 -2.04
CA LEU A 119 10.12 16.40 -0.96
C LEU A 119 10.72 16.21 0.44
N GLU A 120 12.03 15.99 0.58
CA GLU A 120 12.72 15.82 1.86
C GLU A 120 12.19 14.65 2.73
N ILE A 121 11.60 13.63 2.09
CA ILE A 121 11.20 12.39 2.77
C ILE A 121 12.46 11.56 3.05
N THR A 122 12.59 11.12 4.29
CA THR A 122 13.73 10.34 4.79
C THR A 122 13.51 8.85 4.51
N PRO A 123 14.54 8.10 4.07
CA PRO A 123 14.44 6.66 3.89
C PRO A 123 14.38 5.93 5.23
N GLY A 124 13.65 4.82 5.27
CA GLY A 124 13.73 3.83 6.34
C GLY A 124 15.01 3.01 6.27
N THR A 125 15.33 2.32 7.36
CA THR A 125 16.55 1.49 7.47
C THR A 125 16.29 0.03 7.84
N GLU A 126 15.05 -0.31 8.18
CA GLU A 126 14.67 -1.62 8.72
C GLU A 126 13.58 -2.28 7.89
N THR A 127 13.72 -3.58 7.65
CA THR A 127 12.69 -4.41 7.02
C THR A 127 11.63 -4.81 8.02
N ALA A 128 10.37 -4.92 7.60
CA ALA A 128 9.28 -5.37 8.47
C ALA A 128 8.73 -6.75 8.06
N VAL A 129 8.75 -7.67 9.02
CA VAL A 129 8.05 -8.96 8.96
C VAL A 129 7.34 -9.17 10.29
N PHE A 130 6.07 -9.59 10.25
CA PHE A 130 5.25 -9.82 11.44
C PHE A 130 4.53 -11.16 11.37
N GLU A 131 4.22 -11.72 12.53
CA GLU A 131 3.56 -13.02 12.65
C GLU A 131 2.03 -12.89 12.64
N THR A 132 1.37 -13.84 11.99
CA THR A 132 -0.09 -13.98 11.97
C THR A 132 -0.47 -15.45 12.08
N PRO A 133 -1.73 -15.80 12.42
CA PRO A 133 -2.22 -17.17 12.34
C PRO A 133 -2.13 -17.82 10.95
N PHE A 134 -1.89 -17.03 9.90
CA PHE A 134 -1.80 -17.47 8.52
C PHE A 134 -0.36 -17.60 8.01
N GLY A 135 0.63 -17.40 8.89
CA GLY A 135 2.05 -17.36 8.56
C GLY A 135 2.67 -15.98 8.77
N ARG A 136 3.91 -15.82 8.32
CA ARG A 136 4.68 -14.58 8.43
C ARG A 136 4.37 -13.66 7.26
N ALA A 137 4.04 -12.41 7.54
CA ALA A 137 3.74 -11.39 6.55
C ALA A 137 4.83 -10.32 6.49
N GLY A 138 5.29 -9.99 5.28
CA GLY A 138 6.28 -8.95 5.02
C GLY A 138 5.67 -7.70 4.39
N LEU A 139 6.32 -6.55 4.60
CA LEU A 139 5.95 -5.27 3.98
C LEU A 139 7.09 -4.76 3.09
N ILE A 140 6.72 -4.26 1.92
CA ILE A 140 7.56 -3.43 1.04
C ILE A 140 6.65 -2.37 0.39
N ILE A 141 7.17 -1.21 0.00
CA ILE A 141 6.35 -0.13 -0.58
C ILE A 141 6.91 0.24 -1.96
N CYS A 142 6.05 0.19 -2.98
CA CYS A 142 6.31 0.67 -4.34
C CYS A 142 7.72 0.36 -4.85
N ALA A 143 8.60 1.37 -4.95
CA ALA A 143 9.95 1.27 -5.49
C ALA A 143 10.87 0.24 -4.77
N ASP A 144 10.56 -0.16 -3.53
CA ASP A 144 11.25 -1.27 -2.86
C ASP A 144 11.25 -2.56 -3.69
N VAL A 145 10.19 -2.81 -4.47
CA VAL A 145 10.04 -4.01 -5.31
C VAL A 145 11.13 -4.13 -6.39
N ILE A 146 11.77 -3.00 -6.74
CA ILE A 146 12.85 -2.93 -7.73
C ILE A 146 14.19 -3.27 -7.06
N ASN A 147 14.35 -2.96 -5.77
CA ASN A 147 15.59 -3.19 -5.04
C ASN A 147 15.71 -4.66 -4.60
N ARG A 148 16.60 -5.40 -5.27
CA ARG A 148 16.80 -6.84 -5.02
C ARG A 148 17.21 -7.16 -3.58
N GLU A 149 18.04 -6.33 -2.95
CA GLU A 149 18.52 -6.57 -1.60
C GLU A 149 17.39 -6.46 -0.58
N THR A 150 16.58 -5.40 -0.68
CA THR A 150 15.42 -5.13 0.17
C THR A 150 14.39 -6.26 0.02
N VAL A 151 14.05 -6.61 -1.21
CA VAL A 151 13.16 -7.73 -1.52
C VAL A 151 13.69 -9.04 -0.92
N THR A 152 14.98 -9.35 -1.10
CA THR A 152 15.56 -10.60 -0.59
C THR A 152 15.52 -10.66 0.94
N LYS A 153 15.81 -9.55 1.63
CA LYS A 153 15.79 -9.47 3.09
C LYS A 153 14.40 -9.71 3.69
N VAL A 154 13.34 -9.27 3.01
CA VAL A 154 11.94 -9.48 3.43
C VAL A 154 11.45 -10.86 2.99
N ALA A 155 11.51 -11.15 1.69
CA ALA A 155 10.92 -12.34 1.08
C ALA A 155 11.50 -13.67 1.59
N SER A 156 12.75 -13.68 2.06
CA SER A 156 13.35 -14.88 2.67
C SER A 156 12.83 -15.21 4.08
N LYS A 157 12.00 -14.33 4.67
CA LYS A 157 11.54 -14.42 6.05
C LYS A 157 10.02 -14.44 6.20
N CYS A 158 9.27 -14.42 5.11
CA CYS A 158 7.82 -14.38 5.14
C CYS A 158 7.21 -15.39 4.15
N ASP A 159 5.91 -15.66 4.31
CA ASP A 159 5.11 -16.52 3.43
C ASP A 159 4.25 -15.68 2.46
N ILE A 160 4.02 -14.41 2.82
CA ILE A 160 3.28 -13.43 2.04
C ILE A 160 3.93 -12.04 2.14
N ILE A 161 3.97 -11.31 1.03
CA ILE A 161 4.33 -9.90 0.98
C ILE A 161 3.11 -9.06 0.62
N PHE A 162 2.91 -7.98 1.36
CA PHE A 162 1.99 -6.90 1.03
C PHE A 162 2.77 -5.73 0.43
N LEU A 163 2.36 -5.30 -0.76
CA LEU A 163 3.01 -4.29 -1.57
C LEU A 163 2.00 -3.19 -1.96
N PRO A 164 1.78 -2.18 -1.10
CA PRO A 164 1.11 -0.94 -1.50
C PRO A 164 1.94 -0.16 -2.54
N VAL A 165 1.26 0.35 -3.56
CA VAL A 165 1.87 1.06 -4.70
C VAL A 165 1.03 2.28 -5.10
N SER A 166 1.69 3.39 -5.38
CA SER A 166 1.11 4.56 -6.05
C SER A 166 1.94 4.87 -7.30
N GLY A 167 1.33 4.72 -8.47
CA GLY A 167 1.96 5.13 -9.73
C GLY A 167 1.76 6.63 -9.93
N THR A 168 2.72 7.46 -9.55
CA THR A 168 2.60 8.94 -9.66
C THR A 168 3.27 9.53 -10.89
N ASN A 169 4.16 8.78 -11.55
CA ASN A 169 4.91 9.27 -12.71
C ASN A 169 4.15 8.99 -14.04
N PRO A 170 3.73 10.02 -14.78
CA PRO A 170 3.04 9.86 -16.06
C PRO A 170 3.90 9.28 -17.19
N ASP A 171 5.22 9.39 -17.08
CA ASP A 171 6.16 8.86 -18.06
C ASP A 171 6.54 7.39 -17.80
N HIS A 172 6.06 6.81 -16.69
CA HIS A 172 6.31 5.41 -16.39
C HIS A 172 5.57 4.53 -17.43
N PRO A 173 6.28 3.63 -18.13
CA PRO A 173 5.64 2.81 -19.16
C PRO A 173 4.60 1.87 -18.55
N PRO A 174 3.51 1.54 -19.27
CA PRO A 174 2.58 0.52 -18.84
C PRO A 174 3.29 -0.82 -18.70
N VAL A 175 3.21 -1.43 -17.51
CA VAL A 175 3.77 -2.77 -17.26
C VAL A 175 2.62 -3.74 -17.09
N LYS A 176 2.52 -4.74 -17.98
CA LYS A 176 1.52 -5.80 -17.92
C LYS A 176 2.06 -7.04 -17.21
N GLY A 177 1.18 -7.78 -16.53
CA GLY A 177 1.50 -9.10 -15.97
C GLY A 177 2.41 -9.10 -14.74
N HIS A 178 2.59 -7.95 -14.08
CA HIS A 178 3.28 -7.83 -12.79
C HIS A 178 4.63 -8.57 -12.68
N PRO A 179 5.58 -8.38 -13.62
CA PRO A 179 6.75 -9.23 -13.76
C PRO A 179 7.63 -9.28 -12.49
N LEU A 180 7.72 -8.18 -11.74
CA LEU A 180 8.45 -8.15 -10.48
C LEU A 180 7.74 -8.95 -9.39
N SER A 181 6.43 -8.82 -9.25
CA SER A 181 5.63 -9.61 -8.30
C SER A 181 5.67 -11.11 -8.63
N VAL A 182 5.55 -11.47 -9.92
CA VAL A 182 5.69 -12.85 -10.40
C VAL A 182 7.07 -13.41 -10.09
N LYS A 183 8.13 -12.67 -10.41
CA LYS A 183 9.50 -13.08 -10.12
C LYS A 183 9.74 -13.29 -8.63
N ILE A 184 9.21 -12.42 -7.77
CA ILE A 184 9.33 -12.54 -6.31
C ILE A 184 8.61 -13.79 -5.83
N ALA A 185 7.35 -13.98 -6.23
CA ALA A 185 6.55 -15.15 -5.87
C ALA A 185 7.25 -16.46 -6.28
N ASP A 186 7.77 -16.52 -7.50
CA ASP A 186 8.44 -17.72 -8.03
C ASP A 186 9.78 -18.01 -7.37
N LEU A 187 10.58 -16.98 -7.11
CA LEU A 187 11.93 -17.13 -6.57
C LEU A 187 11.89 -17.52 -5.09
N PHE A 188 11.02 -16.89 -4.31
CA PHE A 188 10.95 -17.09 -2.86
C PHE A 188 9.87 -18.08 -2.43
N LYS A 189 9.03 -18.55 -3.37
CA LYS A 189 7.90 -19.45 -3.09
C LYS A 189 6.88 -18.87 -2.11
N ILE A 190 6.59 -17.57 -2.28
CA ILE A 190 5.68 -16.80 -1.43
C ILE A 190 4.51 -16.22 -2.22
N THR A 191 3.49 -15.74 -1.52
CA THR A 191 2.44 -14.92 -2.12
C THR A 191 2.88 -13.45 -2.17
N VAL A 192 2.53 -12.72 -3.23
CA VAL A 192 2.68 -11.26 -3.31
C VAL A 192 1.32 -10.63 -3.58
N VAL A 193 0.88 -9.75 -2.67
CA VAL A 193 -0.35 -8.97 -2.78
C VAL A 193 0.03 -7.53 -3.09
N LYS A 194 -0.06 -7.16 -4.36
CA LYS A 194 0.18 -5.79 -4.83
C LYS A 194 -1.14 -5.04 -4.86
N VAL A 195 -1.20 -3.87 -4.21
CA VAL A 195 -2.38 -3.00 -4.26
C VAL A 195 -1.99 -1.63 -4.77
N ALA A 196 -2.64 -1.24 -5.85
CA ALA A 196 -2.37 -0.03 -6.59
C ALA A 196 -3.51 0.97 -6.44
N ARG A 197 -3.15 2.26 -6.54
CA ARG A 197 -4.11 3.33 -6.78
C ARG A 197 -4.25 3.61 -8.27
N ILE A 198 -5.46 3.97 -8.69
CA ILE A 198 -5.72 4.53 -10.02
C ILE A 198 -5.53 6.04 -9.95
N ASN A 199 -4.51 6.51 -10.66
CA ASN A 199 -4.18 7.93 -10.79
C ASN A 199 -4.52 8.43 -12.20
N VAL A 200 -4.85 9.70 -12.31
CA VAL A 200 -5.12 10.39 -13.59
C VAL A 200 -4.24 11.63 -13.65
N PHE A 201 -3.52 11.81 -14.75
CA PHE A 201 -2.68 12.99 -15.01
C PHE A 201 -3.03 13.58 -16.38
N GLY A 202 -3.40 14.86 -16.40
CA GLY A 202 -3.87 15.54 -17.61
C GLY A 202 -5.07 14.84 -18.26
N GLY A 203 -5.98 14.28 -17.45
CA GLY A 203 -7.12 13.48 -17.92
C GLY A 203 -6.78 12.08 -18.44
N LYS A 204 -5.52 11.63 -18.34
CA LYS A 204 -5.09 10.29 -18.78
C LYS A 204 -4.80 9.37 -17.58
N PRO A 205 -5.35 8.15 -17.54
CA PRO A 205 -5.07 7.22 -16.46
C PRO A 205 -3.61 6.73 -16.49
N LEU A 206 -3.00 6.64 -15.31
CA LEU A 206 -1.71 6.00 -15.11
C LEU A 206 -1.90 4.50 -14.91
N PHE A 207 -1.17 3.69 -15.67
CA PHE A 207 -1.30 2.24 -15.63
C PHE A 207 -0.61 1.66 -14.39
N SER A 208 -1.40 1.36 -13.37
CA SER A 208 -1.02 0.46 -12.28
C SER A 208 -2.22 -0.35 -11.82
N SER A 209 -2.19 -1.66 -12.03
CA SER A 209 -3.22 -2.59 -11.55
C SER A 209 -2.80 -3.26 -10.24
N SER A 210 -3.78 -3.58 -9.41
CA SER A 210 -3.62 -4.46 -8.24
C SER A 210 -3.60 -5.92 -8.66
N ALA A 211 -2.91 -6.77 -7.92
CA ALA A 211 -2.83 -8.20 -8.22
C ALA A 211 -2.49 -9.05 -6.99
N VAL A 212 -2.96 -10.30 -7.02
CA VAL A 212 -2.52 -11.36 -6.11
C VAL A 212 -1.78 -12.40 -6.92
N VAL A 213 -0.52 -12.61 -6.57
CA VAL A 213 0.38 -13.51 -7.29
C VAL A 213 0.87 -14.58 -6.34
N MET A 214 0.82 -15.83 -6.79
CA MET A 214 1.37 -17.00 -6.11
C MET A 214 2.44 -17.65 -6.99
N PRO A 215 3.27 -18.56 -6.44
CA PRO A 215 4.26 -19.25 -7.24
C PRO A 215 3.61 -19.97 -8.43
N GLY A 216 4.05 -19.65 -9.64
CA GLY A 216 3.59 -20.20 -10.90
C GLY A 216 2.25 -19.68 -11.40
N ARG A 217 1.58 -18.73 -10.71
CA ARG A 217 0.26 -18.25 -11.12
C ARG A 217 -0.07 -16.81 -10.70
N LEU A 218 -0.66 -16.05 -11.62
CA LEU A 218 -1.41 -14.84 -11.32
C LEU A 218 -2.82 -15.27 -10.88
N VAL A 219 -3.12 -15.12 -9.58
CA VAL A 219 -4.40 -15.57 -9.00
C VAL A 219 -5.53 -14.62 -9.36
N TRP A 220 -5.25 -13.33 -9.30
CA TRP A 220 -6.20 -12.27 -9.58
C TRP A 220 -5.47 -10.99 -10.01
N GLU A 221 -6.07 -10.23 -10.92
CA GLU A 221 -5.63 -8.91 -11.37
C GLU A 221 -6.84 -7.99 -11.47
N ALA A 222 -6.70 -6.76 -10.99
CA ALA A 222 -7.74 -5.75 -11.04
C ALA A 222 -7.93 -5.19 -12.46
N GLY A 223 -9.14 -4.75 -12.76
CA GLY A 223 -9.41 -3.96 -13.97
C GLY A 223 -8.86 -2.54 -13.90
N GLU A 224 -9.34 -1.66 -14.78
CA GLU A 224 -8.95 -0.24 -14.83
C GLU A 224 -9.79 0.67 -13.92
N LYS A 225 -10.70 0.10 -13.13
CA LYS A 225 -11.64 0.83 -12.27
C LYS A 225 -11.40 0.53 -10.80
N GLU A 226 -11.91 1.40 -9.95
CA GLU A 226 -11.95 1.14 -8.51
C GLU A 226 -12.71 -0.17 -8.25
N GLU A 227 -12.14 -1.02 -7.42
CA GLU A 227 -12.63 -2.35 -7.15
C GLU A 227 -12.17 -2.84 -5.78
N LEU A 228 -13.11 -3.35 -5.00
CA LEU A 228 -12.84 -4.15 -3.81
C LEU A 228 -13.07 -5.62 -4.17
N ALA A 229 -12.01 -6.42 -4.14
CA ALA A 229 -12.07 -7.84 -4.45
C ALA A 229 -11.62 -8.70 -3.27
N THR A 230 -12.42 -9.72 -2.93
CA THR A 230 -12.02 -10.77 -2.00
C THR A 230 -11.35 -11.91 -2.75
N VAL A 231 -10.05 -12.10 -2.50
CA VAL A 231 -9.28 -13.20 -3.08
C VAL A 231 -9.08 -14.29 -2.03
N ILE A 232 -9.36 -15.54 -2.41
CA ILE A 232 -9.19 -16.70 -1.54
C ILE A 232 -7.94 -17.45 -1.98
N ILE A 233 -6.99 -17.61 -1.06
CA ILE A 233 -5.75 -18.36 -1.26
C ILE A 233 -5.49 -19.40 -0.17
#